data_AF-A0A920AV32-F1
#
_entry.id   AF-A0A920AV32-F1
#
_cell.length_a   1.000
_cell.length_b   1.000
_cell.length_c   1.000
_cell.angle_alpha   90.00
_cell.angle_beta   90.00
_cell.angle_gamma   90.00
#
_symmetry.space_group_name_H-M   'P 1'
#
loop_
_entity.id
_entity.type
_entity.pdbx_description
1 polymer ?
#
loop_
_entity_poly.entity_id
_entity_poly.type
_entity_poly.pdbx_seq_one_letter_code
_entity_poly.pdbx_strand_id
1 'polypeptide(L)'
;MMQVNELSFAIDSLSKKKIEDLDVISSKMFNRSNFKTIDFNLNPKEDVNYENDNFLNLFQPKKQKQLYDLAISSVKSTISIVKSNKTIQSFREQNLNKHVMTMHDKFSLGFACIILFFIGAPLGTIIRKGGYGLPLVISILLFLAYHFLGIFSKNLAEDSSINPILASWLSTLIMLPFSIYLTYRATNDQSVFNFGESIISFYKKIENYVRG
;
A
#
# COMPACT_ATOMS: atom_id res chain seq x y z
N MET A 1 11.40 -14.75 -12.65
CA MET A 1 10.41 -14.54 -11.57
C MET A 1 10.99 -15.13 -10.29
N MET A 2 11.05 -14.36 -9.20
CA MET A 2 11.55 -14.87 -7.92
C MET A 2 10.62 -15.95 -7.36
N GLN A 3 11.20 -16.94 -6.68
CA GLN A 3 10.47 -17.95 -5.92
C GLN A 3 9.92 -17.36 -4.61
N VAL A 4 8.96 -18.04 -3.97
CA VAL A 4 8.34 -17.56 -2.72
C VAL A 4 9.39 -17.39 -1.61
N ASN A 5 10.35 -18.31 -1.50
CA ASN A 5 11.43 -18.23 -0.52
C ASN A 5 12.35 -17.02 -0.77
N GLU A 6 12.74 -16.80 -2.02
CA GLU A 6 13.53 -15.62 -2.42
C GLU A 6 12.79 -14.32 -2.13
N LEU A 7 11.47 -14.30 -2.34
CA LEU A 7 10.61 -13.16 -2.04
C LEU A 7 10.53 -12.89 -0.54
N SER A 8 10.39 -13.92 0.28
CA SER A 8 10.35 -13.79 1.74
C SER A 8 11.68 -13.24 2.28
N PHE A 9 12.80 -13.74 1.76
CA PHE A 9 14.13 -13.24 2.09
C PHE A 9 14.33 -11.78 1.65
N ALA A 10 13.85 -11.44 0.45
CA ALA A 10 13.90 -10.08 -0.07
C ALA A 10 13.06 -9.12 0.79
N ILE A 11 11.84 -9.51 1.19
CA ILE A 11 10.97 -8.71 2.06
C ILE A 11 11.64 -8.47 3.42
N ASP A 12 12.19 -9.52 4.03
CA ASP A 12 12.87 -9.41 5.33
C ASP A 12 14.09 -8.48 5.24
N SER A 13 14.95 -8.71 4.24
CA SER A 13 16.13 -7.88 3.97
C SER A 13 15.76 -6.41 3.71
N LEU A 14 14.73 -6.14 2.90
CA LEU A 14 14.26 -4.79 2.62
C LEU A 14 13.68 -4.12 3.88
N SER A 15 12.98 -4.87 4.72
CA SER A 15 12.40 -4.36 5.97
C SER A 15 13.48 -3.98 6.99
N LYS A 16 14.49 -4.84 7.14
CA LYS A 16 15.65 -4.56 7.99
C LYS A 16 16.44 -3.36 7.48
N LYS A 17 16.66 -3.28 6.17
CA LYS A 17 17.34 -2.14 5.53
C LYS A 17 16.59 -0.85 5.79
N LYS A 18 15.25 -0.84 5.71
CA LYS A 18 14.41 0.32 6.02
C LYS A 18 14.67 0.87 7.42
N ILE A 19 14.78 0.00 8.42
CA ILE A 19 15.08 0.39 9.81
C ILE A 19 16.49 0.98 9.91
N GLU A 20 17.47 0.34 9.28
CA GLU A 20 18.85 0.82 9.25
C GLU A 20 18.97 2.20 8.59
N ASP A 21 18.27 2.46 7.49
CA ASP A 21 18.28 3.79 6.86
C ASP A 21 17.67 4.87 7.76
N LEU A 22 16.58 4.55 8.46
CA LEU A 22 15.95 5.48 9.40
C LEU A 22 16.91 5.83 10.55
N ASP A 23 17.64 4.85 11.05
CA ASP A 23 18.67 5.07 12.08
C ASP A 23 19.81 5.95 11.57
N VAL A 24 20.32 5.66 10.36
CA VAL A 24 21.35 6.48 9.70
C VAL A 24 20.87 7.91 9.45
N ILE A 25 19.62 8.10 9.02
CA ILE A 25 19.03 9.43 8.82
C ILE A 25 18.94 10.15 10.17
N SER A 26 18.45 9.47 11.22
CA SER A 26 18.32 10.07 12.55
C SER A 26 19.68 10.53 13.09
N SER A 27 20.71 9.70 12.97
CA SER A 27 22.08 10.01 13.39
C SER A 27 22.68 11.17 12.59
N LYS A 28 22.46 11.21 11.27
CA LYS A 28 22.91 12.33 10.41
C LYS A 28 22.21 13.64 10.77
N MET A 29 20.91 13.62 11.05
CA MET A 29 20.15 14.80 11.46
C MET A 29 20.56 15.28 12.85
N PHE A 30 20.75 14.35 13.77
CA PHE A 30 21.24 14.63 15.11
C PHE A 30 22.62 15.29 15.06
N ASN A 31 23.56 14.76 14.30
CA ASN A 31 24.90 15.37 14.16
C ASN A 31 24.85 16.75 13.49
N ARG A 32 23.94 16.98 12.55
CA ARG A 32 23.74 18.30 11.91
C ARG A 32 23.15 19.37 12.81
N SER A 33 22.46 18.98 13.88
CA SER A 33 21.93 19.94 14.86
C SER A 33 23.05 20.67 15.63
N ASN A 34 24.30 20.22 15.50
CA ASN A 34 25.46 20.67 16.27
C ASN A 34 25.27 20.57 17.80
N PHE A 35 24.18 19.95 18.28
CA PHE A 35 23.86 19.83 19.70
C PHE A 35 25.01 19.24 20.53
N LYS A 36 25.62 18.16 20.04
CA LYS A 36 26.79 17.52 20.67
C LYS A 36 28.01 18.43 20.78
N THR A 37 28.12 19.46 19.95
CA THR A 37 29.28 20.35 19.86
C THR A 37 29.05 21.71 20.51
N ILE A 38 27.85 21.99 21.04
CA ILE A 38 27.51 23.30 21.63
C ILE A 38 28.43 23.64 22.80
N ASP A 39 28.78 22.66 23.65
CA ASP A 39 29.62 22.89 24.85
C ASP A 39 31.12 22.66 24.64
N PHE A 40 31.56 22.25 23.44
CA PHE A 40 32.97 21.95 23.23
C PHE A 40 33.81 23.23 23.16
N ASN A 41 34.74 23.39 24.10
CA ASN A 41 35.71 24.49 24.20
C ASN A 41 35.13 25.88 24.49
N LEU A 42 33.94 25.96 25.10
CA LEU A 42 33.46 27.21 25.66
C LEU A 42 34.05 27.38 27.07
N ASN A 43 34.86 28.43 27.26
CA ASN A 43 35.14 29.00 28.58
C ASN A 43 34.20 30.19 28.75
N PRO A 44 32.96 30.00 29.23
CA PRO A 44 32.04 31.10 29.44
C PRO A 44 32.69 32.08 30.43
N LYS A 45 32.87 33.32 30.00
CA LYS A 45 33.10 34.42 30.94
C LYS A 45 31.74 34.77 31.54
N GLU A 46 31.69 34.89 32.87
CA GLU A 46 30.55 35.17 33.78
C GLU A 46 29.17 35.33 33.13
N ASP A 47 28.17 34.65 33.70
CA ASP A 47 26.76 34.73 33.31
C ASP A 47 26.25 36.17 33.27
N VAL A 48 26.33 36.77 32.09
CA VAL A 48 25.74 38.06 31.85
C VAL A 48 24.25 37.82 31.68
N ASN A 49 23.46 38.32 32.64
CA ASN A 49 22.02 38.12 32.65
C ASN A 49 21.37 38.89 31.47
N TYR A 50 21.06 38.17 30.38
CA TYR A 50 20.43 38.69 29.17
C TYR A 50 18.97 38.23 29.03
N GLU A 51 18.21 38.21 30.11
CA GLU A 51 16.82 37.72 30.13
C GLU A 51 15.85 38.47 29.19
N ASN A 52 16.18 39.66 28.68
CA ASN A 52 15.23 40.49 27.92
C ASN A 52 15.76 41.19 26.64
N ASP A 53 17.03 41.04 26.28
CA ASP A 53 17.59 41.69 25.08
C ASP A 53 17.83 40.71 23.93
N ASN A 54 17.55 41.14 22.71
CA ASN A 54 17.83 40.35 21.51
C ASN A 54 19.35 40.14 21.39
N PHE A 55 19.81 38.89 21.53
CA PHE A 55 21.23 38.52 21.45
C PHE A 55 21.92 39.02 20.16
N LEU A 56 21.15 39.29 19.10
CA LEU A 56 21.65 39.87 17.85
C LEU A 56 22.27 41.26 18.03
N ASN A 57 21.82 42.02 19.04
CA ASN A 57 22.35 43.35 19.36
C ASN A 57 23.82 43.30 19.82
N LEU A 58 24.32 42.12 20.22
CA LEU A 58 25.73 41.89 20.58
C LEU A 58 26.66 41.91 19.34
N PHE A 59 26.10 41.86 18.13
CA PHE A 59 26.86 41.78 16.88
C PHE A 59 26.70 43.03 16.03
N GLN A 60 27.77 43.42 15.34
CA GLN A 60 27.71 44.48 14.32
C GLN A 60 26.69 44.11 13.21
N PRO A 61 25.99 45.08 12.58
CA PRO A 61 24.96 44.81 11.56
C PRO A 61 25.45 43.92 10.40
N LYS A 62 26.72 44.06 10.00
CA LYS A 62 27.35 43.20 8.99
C LYS A 62 27.43 41.73 9.42
N LYS A 63 27.78 41.48 10.68
CA LYS A 63 27.85 40.12 11.27
C LYS A 63 26.46 39.53 11.47
N GLN A 64 25.47 40.34 11.85
CA GLN A 64 24.07 39.90 11.95
C GLN A 64 23.58 39.33 10.62
N LYS A 65 23.79 40.06 9.51
CA LYS A 65 23.43 39.59 8.16
C LYS A 65 24.12 38.26 7.81
N GLN A 66 25.42 38.14 8.08
CA GLN A 66 26.17 36.91 7.83
C GLN A 66 25.61 35.72 8.64
N LEU A 67 25.24 35.94 9.89
CA LEU A 67 24.65 34.92 10.75
C LEU A 67 23.30 34.45 10.22
N TYR A 68 22.45 35.39 9.77
CA TYR A 68 21.18 35.06 9.12
C TYR A 68 21.38 34.27 7.83
N ASP A 69 22.31 34.69 6.96
CA ASP A 69 22.60 33.99 5.71
C ASP A 69 23.09 32.55 5.96
N LEU A 70 23.93 32.35 6.98
CA LEU A 70 24.37 31.03 7.45
C LEU A 70 23.20 30.19 7.96
N ALA A 71 22.35 30.75 8.83
CA ALA A 71 21.19 30.07 9.38
C ALA A 71 20.20 29.65 8.29
N ILE A 72 19.86 30.56 7.38
CA ILE A 72 18.97 30.31 6.24
C ILE A 72 19.57 29.23 5.33
N SER A 73 20.87 29.30 5.04
CA SER A 73 21.55 28.30 4.19
C SER A 73 21.56 26.91 4.84
N SER A 74 21.80 26.85 6.16
CA SER A 74 21.75 25.60 6.92
C SER A 74 20.35 24.97 6.90
N VAL A 75 19.31 25.77 7.18
CA VAL A 75 17.91 25.32 7.16
C VAL A 75 17.51 24.85 5.76
N LYS A 76 17.80 25.63 4.71
CA LYS A 76 17.52 25.23 3.31
C LYS A 76 18.21 23.92 2.93
N SER A 77 19.47 23.74 3.33
CA SER A 77 20.19 22.49 3.05
C SER A 77 19.53 21.29 3.73
N THR A 78 19.06 21.47 4.98
CA THR A 78 18.40 20.42 5.75
C THR A 78 17.04 20.06 5.17
N ILE A 79 16.24 21.06 4.77
CA ILE A 79 14.97 20.84 4.07
C ILE A 79 15.19 20.05 2.78
N SER A 80 16.22 20.39 2.00
CA SER A 80 16.55 19.67 0.75
C SER A 80 16.89 18.19 1.01
N ILE A 81 17.69 17.91 2.04
CA ILE A 81 18.04 16.53 2.42
C ILE A 81 16.82 15.76 2.93
N VAL A 82 15.99 16.36 3.78
CA VAL A 82 14.76 15.71 4.27
C VAL A 82 13.82 15.40 3.10
N LYS A 83 13.64 16.35 2.18
CA LYS A 83 12.81 16.15 0.97
C LYS A 83 13.36 15.01 0.11
N SER A 84 14.67 14.97 -0.09
CA SER A 84 15.33 13.93 -0.91
C SER A 84 15.20 12.54 -0.27
N ASN A 85 15.43 12.44 1.05
CA ASN A 85 15.25 11.18 1.79
C ASN A 85 13.79 10.73 1.78
N LYS A 86 12.82 11.65 1.87
CA LYS A 86 11.40 11.31 1.78
C LYS A 86 11.05 10.66 0.43
N THR A 87 11.55 11.22 -0.68
CA THR A 87 11.33 10.65 -2.02
C THR A 87 12.01 9.29 -2.19
N ILE A 88 13.24 9.14 -1.68
CA ILE A 88 13.95 7.86 -1.72
C ILE A 88 13.17 6.81 -0.91
N GLN A 89 12.68 7.19 0.28
CA GLN A 89 11.94 6.28 1.14
C GLN A 89 10.62 5.85 0.53
N SER A 90 9.87 6.77 -0.09
CA SER A 90 8.61 6.41 -0.76
C SER A 90 8.85 5.43 -1.91
N PHE A 91 9.91 5.61 -2.70
CA PHE A 91 10.26 4.66 -3.76
C PHE A 91 10.63 3.27 -3.21
N ARG A 92 11.34 3.24 -2.07
CA ARG A 92 11.73 1.97 -1.41
C ARG A 92 10.54 1.25 -0.79
N GLU A 93 9.60 1.99 -0.19
CA GLU A 93 8.34 1.45 0.30
C GLU A 93 7.50 0.87 -0.84
N GLN A 94 7.39 1.58 -1.97
CA GLN A 94 6.71 1.05 -3.16
C GLN A 94 7.35 -0.26 -3.65
N ASN A 95 8.69 -0.33 -3.69
CA ASN A 95 9.37 -1.57 -4.05
C ASN A 95 9.09 -2.70 -3.07
N LEU A 96 9.11 -2.45 -1.76
CA LEU A 96 8.76 -3.46 -0.75
C LEU A 96 7.32 -3.94 -0.94
N ASN A 97 6.39 -3.01 -1.15
CA ASN A 97 4.98 -3.29 -1.40
C ASN A 97 4.78 -4.19 -2.64
N LYS A 98 5.53 -3.94 -3.72
CA LYS A 98 5.50 -4.78 -4.94
C LYS A 98 5.96 -6.22 -4.66
N HIS A 99 6.98 -6.42 -3.83
CA HIS A 99 7.44 -7.77 -3.45
C HIS A 99 6.39 -8.50 -2.61
N VAL A 100 5.82 -7.82 -1.61
CA VAL A 100 4.73 -8.37 -0.77
C VAL A 100 3.52 -8.74 -1.64
N MET A 101 3.10 -7.85 -2.54
CA MET A 101 1.99 -8.07 -3.47
C MET A 101 2.25 -9.30 -4.36
N THR A 102 3.43 -9.38 -4.97
CA THR A 102 3.82 -10.52 -5.81
C THR A 102 3.81 -11.84 -5.04
N MET A 103 4.08 -11.81 -3.74
CA MET A 103 3.99 -12.98 -2.87
C MET A 103 2.53 -13.45 -2.76
N HIS A 104 1.65 -12.54 -2.39
CA HIS A 104 0.23 -12.85 -2.16
C HIS A 104 -0.51 -13.16 -3.45
N ASP A 105 -0.15 -12.55 -4.57
CA ASP A 105 -0.69 -12.87 -5.90
C ASP A 105 -0.49 -14.34 -6.27
N LYS A 106 0.68 -14.92 -5.96
CA LYS A 106 0.95 -16.34 -6.24
C LYS A 106 0.00 -17.26 -5.47
N PHE A 107 -0.30 -16.92 -4.20
CA PHE A 107 -1.27 -17.66 -3.39
C PHE A 107 -2.71 -17.43 -3.87
N SER A 108 -3.07 -16.17 -4.13
CA SER A 108 -4.38 -15.75 -4.62
C SER A 108 -4.73 -16.44 -5.95
N LEU A 109 -3.77 -16.58 -6.86
CA LEU A 109 -3.94 -17.31 -8.12
C LEU A 109 -4.30 -18.79 -7.90
N GLY A 110 -3.69 -19.45 -6.92
CA GLY A 110 -4.04 -20.83 -6.54
C GLY A 110 -5.49 -20.94 -6.04
N PHE A 111 -5.92 -20.00 -5.18
CA PHE A 111 -7.30 -19.92 -4.72
C PHE A 111 -8.28 -19.59 -5.86
N ALA A 112 -7.88 -18.74 -6.80
CA ALA A 112 -8.70 -18.39 -7.95
C ALA A 112 -9.03 -19.62 -8.83
N CYS A 113 -8.08 -20.56 -9.00
CA CYS A 113 -8.34 -21.81 -9.71
C CYS A 113 -9.48 -22.62 -9.05
N ILE A 114 -9.50 -22.69 -7.72
CA ILE A 114 -10.54 -23.39 -6.96
C ILE A 114 -11.89 -22.68 -7.16
N ILE A 115 -11.91 -21.35 -7.04
CA ILE A 115 -13.14 -20.55 -7.22
C ILE A 115 -13.70 -20.68 -8.63
N LEU A 116 -12.84 -20.64 -9.66
CA LEU A 116 -13.23 -20.81 -11.06
C LEU A 116 -13.76 -22.21 -11.36
N PHE A 117 -13.22 -23.24 -10.70
CA PHE A 117 -13.78 -24.60 -10.78
C PHE A 117 -15.22 -24.65 -10.27
N PHE A 118 -15.49 -24.02 -9.12
CA PHE A 118 -16.85 -23.88 -8.58
C PHE A 118 -17.77 -23.02 -9.44
N ILE A 119 -17.25 -22.13 -10.28
CA ILE A 119 -18.05 -21.38 -11.26
C ILE A 119 -18.35 -22.25 -12.49
N GLY A 120 -17.36 -23.01 -12.97
CA GLY A 120 -17.49 -23.82 -14.19
C GLY A 120 -18.44 -25.02 -14.04
N ALA A 121 -18.38 -25.73 -12.92
CA ALA A 121 -19.25 -26.89 -12.63
C ALA A 121 -20.76 -26.58 -12.70
N PRO A 122 -21.29 -25.54 -12.04
CA PRO A 122 -22.69 -25.15 -12.14
C PRO A 122 -23.05 -24.61 -13.53
N LEU A 123 -22.21 -23.78 -14.15
CA LEU A 123 -22.52 -23.22 -15.47
C LEU A 123 -22.62 -24.28 -16.56
N GLY A 124 -21.79 -25.32 -16.49
CA GLY A 124 -21.85 -26.44 -17.44
C GLY A 124 -23.12 -27.28 -17.33
N THR A 125 -23.72 -27.36 -16.14
CA THR A 125 -24.93 -28.17 -15.89
C THR A 125 -26.22 -27.38 -16.05
N ILE A 126 -26.23 -26.09 -15.69
CA ILE A 126 -27.41 -25.21 -15.81
C ILE A 126 -27.80 -24.98 -17.28
N ILE A 127 -26.80 -24.78 -18.16
CA ILE A 127 -27.03 -24.33 -19.53
C ILE A 127 -27.17 -25.55 -20.44
N ARG A 128 -28.27 -26.30 -20.25
CA ARG A 128 -28.55 -27.54 -21.01
C ARG A 128 -29.25 -27.31 -22.36
N LYS A 129 -29.62 -26.06 -22.70
CA LYS A 129 -30.36 -25.70 -23.93
C LYS A 129 -29.53 -25.02 -25.02
N GLY A 130 -28.24 -24.74 -24.77
CA GLY A 130 -27.29 -24.26 -25.78
C GLY A 130 -26.19 -25.31 -25.97
N GLY A 131 -25.66 -25.46 -27.19
CA GLY A 131 -24.54 -26.38 -27.44
C GLY A 131 -23.32 -26.08 -26.55
N TYR A 132 -22.34 -26.99 -26.52
CA TYR A 132 -21.16 -26.96 -25.65
C TYR A 132 -20.37 -25.63 -25.64
N GLY A 133 -20.53 -24.77 -26.64
CA GLY A 133 -19.84 -23.48 -26.75
C GLY A 133 -20.34 -22.38 -25.79
N LEU A 134 -21.61 -22.35 -25.39
CA LEU A 134 -22.15 -21.25 -24.59
C LEU A 134 -21.58 -21.21 -23.15
N PRO A 135 -21.47 -22.34 -22.42
CA PRO A 135 -20.78 -22.38 -21.12
C PRO A 135 -19.30 -22.02 -21.22
N LEU A 136 -18.64 -22.38 -22.33
CA LEU A 136 -17.23 -22.10 -22.56
C LEU A 136 -16.98 -20.60 -22.72
N VAL A 137 -17.77 -19.90 -23.55
CA VAL A 137 -17.65 -18.45 -23.74
C VAL A 137 -17.89 -17.69 -22.45
N ILE A 138 -18.90 -18.06 -21.67
CA ILE A 138 -19.19 -17.43 -20.37
C ILE A 138 -18.03 -17.63 -19.39
N SER A 139 -17.42 -18.81 -19.38
CA SER A 139 -16.26 -19.10 -18.52
C SER A 139 -15.05 -18.21 -18.86
N ILE A 140 -14.77 -18.01 -20.15
CA ILE A 140 -13.70 -17.10 -20.61
C ILE A 140 -14.02 -15.67 -20.20
N LEU A 141 -15.27 -15.22 -20.33
CA LEU A 141 -15.68 -13.87 -19.97
C LEU A 141 -15.49 -13.61 -18.46
N LEU A 142 -15.86 -14.57 -17.60
CA LEU A 142 -15.62 -14.50 -16.16
C LEU A 142 -14.13 -14.53 -15.80
N PHE A 143 -13.33 -15.33 -16.50
CA PHE A 143 -11.87 -15.34 -16.33
C PHE A 143 -11.25 -13.99 -16.68
N LEU A 144 -11.67 -13.38 -17.80
CA LEU A 144 -11.26 -12.03 -18.18
C LEU A 144 -11.68 -10.99 -17.14
N ALA A 145 -12.92 -11.05 -16.64
CA ALA A 145 -13.39 -10.16 -15.59
C ALA A 145 -12.55 -10.27 -14.31
N TYR A 146 -12.23 -11.49 -13.87
CA TYR A 146 -11.29 -11.72 -12.76
C TYR A 146 -9.92 -11.09 -13.03
N HIS A 147 -9.38 -11.25 -14.24
CA HIS A 147 -8.08 -10.69 -14.61
C HIS A 147 -8.09 -9.16 -14.63
N PHE A 148 -9.13 -8.55 -15.21
CA PHE A 148 -9.30 -7.09 -15.23
C PHE A 148 -9.42 -6.50 -13.82
N LEU A 149 -10.22 -7.12 -12.94
CA LEU A 149 -10.31 -6.72 -11.53
C LEU A 149 -8.96 -6.86 -10.82
N GLY A 150 -8.20 -7.91 -11.12
CA GLY A 150 -6.84 -8.10 -10.59
C GLY A 150 -5.89 -7.00 -11.03
N ILE A 151 -5.86 -6.64 -12.32
CA ILE A 151 -5.02 -5.54 -12.83
C ILE A 151 -5.43 -4.21 -12.18
N PHE A 152 -6.73 -3.93 -12.11
CA PHE A 152 -7.23 -2.71 -11.49
C PHE A 152 -6.81 -2.61 -10.03
N SER A 153 -6.93 -3.70 -9.27
CA SER A 153 -6.51 -3.76 -7.86
C SER A 153 -5.01 -3.52 -7.70
N LYS A 154 -4.18 -4.07 -8.60
CA LYS A 154 -2.72 -3.85 -8.60
C LYS A 154 -2.36 -2.40 -8.85
N ASN A 155 -3.00 -1.77 -9.84
CA ASN A 155 -2.78 -0.35 -10.14
C ASN A 155 -3.10 0.53 -8.91
N LEU A 156 -4.20 0.23 -8.19
CA LEU A 156 -4.55 0.94 -6.95
C LEU A 156 -3.56 0.74 -5.81
N ALA A 157 -2.88 -0.41 -5.75
CA ALA A 157 -1.82 -0.67 -4.77
C ALA A 157 -0.50 0.03 -5.15
N GLU A 158 -0.19 0.13 -6.44
CA GLU A 158 0.99 0.88 -6.91
C GLU A 158 0.87 2.38 -6.60
N ASP A 159 -0.33 2.95 -6.73
CA ASP A 159 -0.64 4.33 -6.32
C ASP A 159 -0.70 4.52 -4.80
N SER A 160 -0.33 3.49 -4.01
CA SER A 160 -0.35 3.50 -2.54
C SER A 160 -1.73 3.82 -1.93
N SER A 161 -2.80 3.65 -2.71
CA SER A 161 -4.17 3.96 -2.29
C SER A 161 -4.79 2.82 -1.48
N ILE A 162 -4.38 1.57 -1.74
CA ILE A 162 -4.89 0.37 -1.06
C ILE A 162 -3.72 -0.46 -0.54
N ASN A 163 -3.94 -1.16 0.58
CA ASN A 163 -2.96 -2.10 1.13
C ASN A 163 -2.59 -3.18 0.06
N PRO A 164 -1.29 -3.40 -0.23
CA PRO A 164 -0.85 -4.35 -1.26
C PRO A 164 -1.34 -5.79 -1.06
N ILE A 165 -1.48 -6.20 0.20
CA ILE A 165 -2.02 -7.52 0.56
C ILE A 165 -3.48 -7.58 0.16
N LEU A 166 -4.29 -6.60 0.59
CA LEU A 166 -5.71 -6.56 0.25
C LEU A 166 -5.93 -6.51 -1.27
N ALA A 167 -5.14 -5.71 -1.98
CA ALA A 167 -5.21 -5.60 -3.43
C ALA A 167 -4.96 -6.92 -4.16
N SER A 168 -4.02 -7.74 -3.67
CA SER A 168 -3.73 -9.08 -4.24
C SER A 168 -4.89 -10.06 -4.05
N TRP A 169 -5.68 -9.89 -2.99
CA TRP A 169 -6.83 -10.75 -2.66
C TRP A 169 -8.16 -10.19 -3.13
N LEU A 170 -8.22 -8.93 -3.55
CA LEU A 170 -9.47 -8.22 -3.82
C LEU A 170 -10.29 -8.91 -4.93
N SER A 171 -9.64 -9.31 -6.03
CA SER A 171 -10.33 -10.03 -7.11
C SER A 171 -10.89 -11.38 -6.64
N THR A 172 -10.12 -12.13 -5.85
CA THR A 172 -10.51 -13.42 -5.26
C THR A 172 -11.66 -13.26 -4.27
N LEU A 173 -11.62 -12.23 -3.42
CA LEU A 173 -12.68 -11.91 -2.46
C LEU A 173 -13.99 -11.47 -3.13
N ILE A 174 -13.91 -10.83 -4.30
CA ILE A 174 -15.10 -10.47 -5.09
C ILE A 174 -15.67 -11.71 -5.78
N MET A 175 -14.82 -12.58 -6.34
CA MET A 175 -15.25 -13.79 -7.06
C MET A 175 -15.76 -14.90 -6.14
N LEU A 176 -15.30 -14.97 -4.89
CA LEU A 176 -15.72 -15.98 -3.92
C LEU A 176 -17.24 -15.98 -3.64
N PRO A 177 -17.86 -14.86 -3.21
CA PRO A 177 -19.31 -14.83 -2.97
C PRO A 177 -20.10 -15.02 -4.27
N PHE A 178 -19.58 -14.53 -5.40
CA PHE A 178 -20.19 -14.73 -6.72
C PHE A 178 -20.23 -16.22 -7.11
N SER A 179 -19.14 -16.95 -6.88
CA SER A 179 -19.02 -18.38 -7.13
C SER A 179 -19.97 -19.21 -6.25
N ILE A 180 -20.04 -18.90 -4.95
CA ILE A 180 -20.96 -19.54 -4.01
C ILE A 180 -22.41 -19.30 -4.43
N TYR A 181 -22.74 -18.05 -4.78
CA TYR A 181 -24.07 -17.67 -5.22
C TYR A 181 -24.51 -18.42 -6.49
N LEU A 182 -23.63 -18.51 -7.49
CA LEU A 182 -23.87 -19.28 -8.72
C LEU A 182 -24.07 -20.77 -8.44
N THR A 183 -23.22 -21.34 -7.59
CA THR A 183 -23.31 -22.76 -7.20
C THR A 183 -24.64 -23.04 -6.52
N TYR A 184 -25.05 -22.21 -5.55
CA TYR A 184 -26.32 -22.36 -4.83
C TYR A 184 -27.54 -22.33 -5.76
N ARG A 185 -27.56 -21.43 -6.75
CA ARG A 185 -28.66 -21.37 -7.72
C ARG A 185 -28.69 -22.57 -8.66
N ALA A 186 -27.53 -23.03 -9.08
CA ALA A 186 -27.42 -24.21 -9.93
C ALA A 186 -28.00 -25.46 -9.26
N THR A 187 -27.71 -25.63 -7.96
CA THR A 187 -28.24 -26.76 -7.18
C THR A 187 -29.76 -26.69 -7.00
N ASN A 188 -30.34 -25.49 -6.97
CA ASN A 188 -31.78 -25.28 -6.81
C ASN A 188 -32.57 -25.21 -8.13
N ASP A 189 -31.97 -25.59 -9.27
CA ASP A 189 -32.57 -25.59 -10.62
C ASP A 189 -33.17 -24.23 -11.06
N GLN A 190 -32.69 -23.13 -10.46
CA GLN A 190 -33.20 -21.79 -10.77
C GLN A 190 -32.44 -21.17 -11.96
N SER A 191 -33.18 -20.62 -12.93
CA SER A 191 -32.57 -19.94 -14.07
C SER A 191 -31.73 -18.75 -13.60
N VAL A 192 -30.55 -18.58 -14.21
CA VAL A 192 -29.56 -17.55 -13.83
C VAL A 192 -30.03 -16.13 -14.20
N PHE A 193 -31.03 -16.01 -15.07
CA PHE A 193 -31.44 -14.74 -15.67
C PHE A 193 -32.18 -13.78 -14.72
N ASN A 194 -32.57 -14.20 -13.51
CA ASN A 194 -33.13 -13.31 -12.48
C ASN A 194 -32.04 -12.71 -11.58
N PHE A 195 -30.88 -12.36 -12.15
CA PHE A 195 -29.73 -11.81 -11.41
C PHE A 195 -30.06 -10.48 -10.71
N GLY A 196 -30.91 -9.65 -11.34
CA GLY A 196 -31.29 -8.32 -10.82
C GLY A 196 -32.13 -8.37 -9.53
N GLU A 197 -33.15 -9.24 -9.46
CA GLU A 197 -33.99 -9.37 -8.27
C GLU A 197 -33.24 -9.96 -7.07
N SER A 198 -32.23 -10.80 -7.34
CA SER A 198 -31.46 -11.47 -6.29
C SER A 198 -30.44 -10.55 -5.61
N ILE A 199 -29.83 -9.61 -6.34
CA ILE A 199 -28.94 -8.59 -5.75
C ILE A 199 -29.74 -7.67 -4.83
N ILE A 200 -30.95 -7.26 -5.25
CA ILE A 200 -31.83 -6.37 -4.48
C ILE A 200 -32.30 -7.05 -3.19
N SER A 201 -32.67 -8.34 -3.24
CA SER A 201 -33.08 -9.10 -2.06
C SER A 201 -31.92 -9.38 -1.10
N PHE A 202 -30.71 -9.63 -1.61
CA PHE A 202 -29.51 -9.82 -0.77
C PHE A 202 -29.09 -8.50 -0.10
N TYR A 203 -29.12 -7.38 -0.82
CA TYR A 203 -28.86 -6.05 -0.25
C TYR A 203 -29.89 -5.70 0.84
N LYS A 204 -31.19 -5.90 0.59
CA LYS A 204 -32.24 -5.72 1.61
C LYS A 204 -32.03 -6.61 2.85
N LYS A 205 -31.54 -7.83 2.67
CA LYS A 205 -31.29 -8.76 3.78
C LYS A 205 -30.09 -8.32 4.64
N ILE A 206 -29.04 -7.78 4.02
CA ILE A 206 -27.91 -7.18 4.73
C ILE A 206 -28.34 -5.88 5.42
N GLU A 207 -29.10 -5.01 4.76
CA GLU A 207 -29.60 -3.76 5.34
C GLU A 207 -30.48 -4.02 6.57
N ASN A 208 -31.37 -5.02 6.52
CA ASN A 208 -32.20 -5.42 7.65
C ASN A 208 -31.40 -6.03 8.82
N TYR A 209 -30.25 -6.65 8.55
CA TYR A 209 -29.38 -7.20 9.60
C TYR A 209 -28.48 -6.14 10.25
N VAL A 210 -28.20 -5.03 9.55
CA VAL A 210 -27.41 -3.90 10.08
C VAL A 210 -28.29 -2.88 10.82
N ARG A 211 -29.59 -2.83 10.51
CA ARG A 211 -30.58 -1.94 11.16
C ARG A 211 -31.36 -2.59 12.32
N GLY A 212 -31.20 -3.89 12.56
CA GLY A 212 -31.76 -4.60 13.72
C GLY A 212 -30.69 -4.91 14.75
#